data_AF-A0A327U3X6-F1
#
_entry.id   AF-A0A327U3X6-F1
#
_cell.length_a   1.000
_cell.length_b   1.000
_cell.length_c   1.000
_cell.angle_alpha   90.00
_cell.angle_beta   90.00
_cell.angle_gamma   90.00
#
_symmetry.space_group_name_H-M   'P 1'
#
loop_
_entity.id
_entity.type
_entity.pdbx_description
1 polymer ?
#
loop_
_entity_poly.entity_id
_entity_poly.type
_entity_poly.pdbx_seq_one_letter_code
_entity_poly.pdbx_strand_id
1 'polypeptide(L)'
;MTSRYGQPAPMPDSIRHFMRAGQHPARAVDCPHCGAAAHKPCRIPSRGVALAQVHQQRIAARARLVACCPTCQVTPTIPCHTSGRELAGGAVHAARYAEADRSAA
;
A
#
# COMPACT_ATOMS: atom_id res chain seq x y z
N MET A 1 -38.03 -17.01 22.47
CA MET A 1 -38.03 -16.90 21.00
C MET A 1 -37.46 -15.55 20.64
N THR A 2 -36.15 -15.43 20.37
CA THR A 2 -35.55 -14.18 19.92
C THR A 2 -34.98 -14.40 18.53
N SER A 3 -35.71 -13.86 17.55
CA SER A 3 -35.35 -13.91 16.14
C SER A 3 -33.94 -13.37 15.97
N ARG A 4 -33.05 -14.25 15.51
CA ARG A 4 -31.66 -13.98 15.17
C ARG A 4 -31.68 -13.00 14.02
N TYR A 5 -31.25 -11.75 14.25
CA TYR A 5 -30.94 -10.84 13.15
C TYR A 5 -30.03 -11.58 12.17
N GLY A 6 -30.54 -11.82 10.96
CA GLY A 6 -29.83 -12.52 9.91
C GLY A 6 -28.51 -11.83 9.63
N GLN A 7 -27.50 -12.63 9.27
CA GLN A 7 -26.19 -12.14 8.86
C GLN A 7 -26.35 -10.96 7.89
N PRO A 8 -25.68 -9.82 8.12
CA PRO A 8 -25.74 -8.72 7.17
C PRO A 8 -25.27 -9.22 5.80
N ALA A 9 -26.06 -8.96 4.76
CA ALA A 9 -25.69 -9.34 3.41
C ALA A 9 -24.30 -8.73 3.07
N PRO A 10 -23.39 -9.50 2.46
CA PRO A 10 -22.07 -9.00 2.11
C PRO A 10 -22.21 -7.84 1.11
N MET A 11 -21.48 -6.75 1.36
CA MET A 11 -21.48 -5.60 0.46
C MET A 11 -20.99 -6.01 -0.95
N PRO A 12 -21.70 -5.63 -2.02
CA PRO A 12 -21.30 -5.91 -3.39
C PRO A 12 -19.87 -5.46 -3.71
N ASP A 13 -19.17 -6.21 -4.55
CA ASP A 13 -17.76 -5.93 -4.87
C ASP A 13 -17.56 -4.59 -5.60
N SER A 14 -18.48 -4.23 -6.49
CA SER A 14 -18.46 -2.94 -7.20
C SER A 14 -18.51 -1.73 -6.26
N ILE A 15 -19.34 -1.79 -5.21
CA ILE A 15 -19.43 -0.75 -4.19
C ILE A 15 -18.15 -0.70 -3.35
N ARG A 16 -17.62 -1.86 -2.95
CA ARG A 16 -16.35 -1.95 -2.23
C ARG A 16 -15.19 -1.40 -3.05
N HIS A 17 -15.17 -1.66 -4.35
CA HIS A 17 -14.16 -1.15 -5.27
C HIS A 17 -14.24 0.36 -5.41
N PHE A 18 -15.43 0.93 -5.63
CA PHE A 18 -15.65 2.38 -5.70
C PHE A 18 -15.16 3.10 -4.43
N MET A 19 -15.51 2.58 -3.24
CA MET A 19 -15.06 3.15 -1.96
C MET A 19 -13.54 3.06 -1.75
N ARG A 20 -12.84 2.17 -2.46
CA ARG A 20 -11.39 2.01 -2.42
C ARG A 20 -10.68 2.86 -3.47
N ALA A 21 -11.29 3.09 -4.62
CA ALA A 21 -10.71 3.88 -5.72
C ALA A 21 -10.39 5.33 -5.29
N GLY A 22 -11.20 5.93 -4.40
CA GLY A 22 -10.92 7.25 -3.83
C GLY A 22 -9.77 7.29 -2.81
N GLN A 23 -9.16 6.15 -2.49
CA GLN A 23 -8.07 6.05 -1.51
C GLN A 23 -6.73 5.83 -2.19
N HIS A 24 -5.65 6.31 -1.56
CA HIS A 24 -4.31 6.09 -2.06
C HIS A 24 -4.01 4.58 -2.22
N PRO A 25 -3.53 4.11 -3.39
CA PRO A 25 -3.41 2.68 -3.69
C PRO A 25 -2.42 1.94 -2.75
N ALA A 26 -1.43 2.65 -2.19
CA ALA A 26 -0.56 2.14 -1.12
C ALA A 26 -1.29 1.65 0.14
N ARG A 27 -2.57 1.97 0.34
CA ARG A 27 -3.35 1.40 1.44
C ARG A 27 -3.63 -0.09 1.28
N ALA A 28 -3.43 -0.69 0.11
CA ALA A 28 -3.63 -2.13 -0.10
C ALA A 28 -2.61 -3.02 0.66
N VAL A 29 -1.46 -2.47 1.07
CA VAL A 29 -0.42 -3.20 1.82
C VAL A 29 -0.32 -2.71 3.25
N ASP A 30 0.22 -3.50 4.16
CA ASP A 30 0.49 -3.07 5.54
C ASP A 30 1.53 -1.94 5.60
N CYS A 31 1.43 -1.06 6.58
CA CYS A 31 2.39 0.02 6.76
C CYS A 31 3.59 -0.44 7.59
N PRO A 32 4.80 -0.52 7.01
CA PRO A 32 5.99 -0.94 7.76
C PRO A 32 6.47 0.10 8.78
N HIS A 33 5.98 1.35 8.71
CA HIS A 33 6.38 2.41 9.64
C HIS A 33 5.52 2.45 10.91
N CYS A 34 4.19 2.42 10.79
CA CYS A 34 3.28 2.54 11.94
C CYS A 34 2.45 1.28 12.24
N GLY A 35 2.66 0.19 11.49
CA GLY A 35 1.95 -1.08 11.66
C GLY A 35 0.47 -1.03 11.29
N ALA A 36 0.00 0.02 10.61
CA ALA A 36 -1.39 0.09 10.14
C ALA A 36 -1.65 -1.00 9.09
N ALA A 37 -2.65 -1.85 9.35
CA ALA A 37 -3.04 -2.93 8.45
C ALA A 37 -3.54 -2.42 7.08
N ALA A 38 -3.62 -3.33 6.11
CA ALA A 38 -4.23 -3.10 4.82
C ALA A 38 -5.62 -2.45 4.95
N HIS A 39 -5.87 -1.49 4.06
CA HIS A 39 -7.05 -0.62 3.99
C HIS A 39 -7.33 0.26 5.21
N LYS A 40 -6.49 0.23 6.27
CA LYS A 40 -6.56 1.17 7.39
C LYS A 40 -5.71 2.41 7.12
N PRO A 41 -6.14 3.61 7.55
CA PRO A 41 -5.34 4.82 7.44
C PRO A 41 -4.05 4.69 8.25
N CYS A 42 -3.00 5.37 7.79
CA CYS A 42 -1.81 5.54 8.61
C CYS A 42 -2.18 6.38 9.85
N ARG A 43 -1.53 6.11 10.97
CA ARG A 43 -1.75 6.82 12.23
C ARG A 43 -0.44 7.26 12.86
N ILE A 44 -0.49 8.28 13.69
CA ILE A 44 0.61 8.70 14.55
C ILE A 44 0.71 7.69 15.71
N PRO A 45 1.80 6.92 15.86
CA PRO A 45 1.89 5.85 16.87
C PRO A 45 1.67 6.34 18.30
N SER A 46 2.15 7.55 18.63
CA SER A 46 2.05 8.12 19.98
C SER A 46 0.66 8.63 20.35
N ARG A 47 -0.17 9.02 19.38
CA ARG A 47 -1.49 9.64 19.62
C ARG A 47 -2.67 8.83 19.08
N GLY A 48 -2.42 7.85 18.22
CA GLY A 48 -3.46 7.07 17.54
C GLY A 48 -4.25 7.84 16.47
N VAL A 49 -3.98 9.13 16.26
CA VAL A 49 -4.68 9.99 15.30
C VAL A 49 -4.36 9.58 13.86
N ALA A 50 -5.38 9.52 13.02
CA ALA A 50 -5.24 9.21 11.60
C ALA A 50 -4.56 10.35 10.84
N LEU A 51 -3.65 9.98 9.94
CA LEU A 51 -2.97 10.89 9.03
C LEU A 51 -3.77 11.05 7.73
N ALA A 52 -3.77 12.28 7.20
CA ALA A 52 -4.36 12.57 5.89
C ALA A 52 -3.60 11.83 4.77
N GLN A 53 -2.27 11.80 4.87
CA GLN A 53 -1.38 11.17 3.89
C GLN A 53 -0.86 9.81 4.38
N VAL A 54 -0.53 8.93 3.44
CA VAL A 54 0.12 7.64 3.75
C VAL A 54 1.62 7.85 4.01
N HIS A 55 2.22 7.03 4.88
CA HIS A 55 3.67 7.09 5.10
C HIS A 55 4.45 6.71 3.85
N GLN A 56 5.56 7.41 3.61
CA GLN A 56 6.42 7.17 2.44
C GLN A 56 6.93 5.73 2.37
N GLN A 57 7.23 5.13 3.52
CA GLN A 57 7.67 3.72 3.59
C GLN A 57 6.59 2.75 3.11
N ARG A 58 5.31 3.08 3.29
CA ARG A 58 4.19 2.28 2.77
C ARG A 58 4.08 2.39 1.25
N ILE A 59 4.30 3.59 0.69
CA ILE A 59 4.36 3.81 -0.76
C ILE A 59 5.53 3.00 -1.34
N ALA A 60 6.71 3.06 -0.72
CA ALA A 60 7.88 2.28 -1.12
C ALA A 60 7.63 0.77 -1.07
N ALA A 61 6.99 0.28 0.01
CA ALA A 61 6.62 -1.12 0.14
C ALA A 61 5.66 -1.58 -0.97
N ARG A 62 4.62 -0.78 -1.29
CA ARG A 62 3.74 -1.06 -2.43
C ARG A 62 4.53 -1.10 -3.73
N ALA A 63 5.34 -0.07 -4.01
CA ALA A 63 6.08 0.00 -5.27
C ALA A 63 7.02 -1.21 -5.47
N ARG A 64 7.62 -1.71 -4.38
CA ARG A 64 8.38 -2.95 -4.39
C ARG A 64 7.52 -4.17 -4.69
N LEU A 65 6.34 -4.25 -4.09
CA LEU A 65 5.48 -5.41 -4.19
C LEU A 65 4.81 -5.57 -5.56
N VAL A 66 4.47 -4.48 -6.24
CA VAL A 66 3.64 -4.53 -7.47
C VAL A 66 4.37 -4.24 -8.77
N ALA A 67 5.53 -3.58 -8.73
CA ALA A 67 6.17 -3.06 -9.95
C ALA A 67 7.61 -3.54 -10.13
N CYS A 68 8.01 -3.70 -11.39
CA CYS A 68 9.40 -3.78 -11.81
C CYS A 68 10.08 -2.41 -11.68
N CYS A 69 11.40 -2.36 -11.51
CA CYS A 69 12.14 -1.11 -11.51
C CYS A 69 12.84 -0.89 -12.86
N PRO A 70 12.44 0.10 -13.69
CA PRO A 70 13.12 0.36 -14.96
C PRO A 70 14.60 0.76 -14.82
N THR A 71 14.97 1.40 -13.72
CA THR A 71 16.34 1.92 -13.49
C THR A 71 17.36 0.82 -13.22
N CYS A 72 17.01 -0.19 -12.43
CA CYS A 72 17.92 -1.29 -12.06
C CYS A 72 17.42 -2.66 -12.54
N GLN A 73 16.33 -2.68 -13.30
CA GLN A 73 15.73 -3.84 -13.97
C GLN A 73 15.32 -5.00 -13.03
N VAL A 74 15.14 -4.73 -11.74
CA VAL A 74 14.67 -5.73 -10.78
C VAL A 74 13.16 -5.97 -10.86
N THR A 75 12.74 -7.21 -10.62
CA THR A 75 11.34 -7.64 -10.59
C THR A 75 10.63 -7.26 -9.28
N PRO A 76 9.29 -7.42 -9.18
CA PRO A 76 8.55 -7.24 -7.94
C PRO A 76 9.16 -8.06 -6.79
N THR A 77 8.99 -7.58 -5.57
CA THR A 77 9.57 -8.07 -4.31
C THR A 77 11.08 -7.89 -4.13
N ILE A 78 11.85 -7.76 -5.22
CA ILE A 78 13.31 -7.58 -5.14
C ILE A 78 13.65 -6.12 -4.78
N PRO A 79 14.53 -5.87 -3.78
CA PRO A 79 14.98 -4.52 -3.45
C PRO A 79 15.68 -3.83 -4.62
N CYS A 80 15.53 -2.50 -4.70
CA CYS A 80 16.30 -1.71 -5.65
C CYS A 80 17.77 -1.64 -5.21
N HIS A 81 18.69 -1.57 -6.17
CA HIS A 81 20.12 -1.49 -5.93
C HIS A 81 20.82 -0.45 -6.81
N THR A 82 21.98 0.02 -6.37
CA THR A 82 22.92 0.83 -7.17
C THR A 82 24.27 0.14 -7.15
N SER A 83 24.82 -0.15 -8.34
CA SER A 83 26.11 -0.85 -8.49
C SER A 83 26.19 -2.16 -7.70
N GLY A 84 25.11 -2.96 -7.74
CA GLY A 84 25.00 -4.24 -7.04
C GLY A 84 24.76 -4.15 -5.53
N ARG A 85 24.68 -2.95 -4.93
CA ARG A 85 24.37 -2.76 -3.51
C ARG A 85 22.94 -2.29 -3.32
N GLU A 86 22.20 -2.93 -2.43
CA GLU A 86 20.83 -2.51 -2.11
C GLU A 86 20.78 -1.06 -1.62
N LEU A 87 19.73 -0.36 -2.01
CA LEU A 87 19.49 0.99 -1.54
C LEU A 87 19.15 1.01 -0.04
N ALA A 88 19.76 1.95 0.68
CA ALA A 88 19.61 2.09 2.11
C ALA A 88 18.16 2.29 2.56
N GLY A 89 17.82 1.76 3.73
CA GLY A 89 16.54 2.02 4.41
C GLY A 89 15.29 1.58 3.63
N GLY A 90 15.45 0.66 2.67
CA GLY A 90 14.32 0.25 1.85
C GLY A 90 13.94 1.27 0.75
N ALA A 91 14.86 2.16 0.37
CA ALA A 91 14.61 3.12 -0.69
C ALA A 91 14.36 2.45 -2.05
N VAL A 92 13.66 3.19 -2.92
CA VAL A 92 13.18 2.72 -4.22
C VAL A 92 13.46 3.83 -5.23
N HIS A 93 13.93 3.48 -6.43
CA HIS A 93 14.14 4.48 -7.49
C HIS A 93 12.83 5.15 -7.90
N ALA A 94 12.89 6.45 -8.24
CA ALA A 94 11.77 7.24 -8.73
C ALA A 94 10.95 6.53 -9.83
N ALA A 95 11.64 5.91 -10.79
CA ALA A 95 11.01 5.21 -11.90
C ALA A 95 10.11 4.04 -11.48
N ARG A 96 10.42 3.35 -10.37
CA ARG A 96 9.59 2.24 -9.87
C ARG A 96 8.30 2.74 -9.22
N TYR A 97 8.31 3.92 -8.59
CA TYR A 97 7.07 4.55 -8.12
C TYR A 97 6.15 4.85 -9.30
N ALA A 98 6.67 5.46 -10.36
CA ALA A 98 5.91 5.74 -11.57
C ALA A 98 5.36 4.48 -12.26
N GLU A 99 6.12 3.37 -12.25
CA GLU A 99 5.63 2.07 -12.72
C GLU A 99 4.47 1.56 -11.85
N ALA A 100 4.62 1.61 -10.51
CA ALA A 100 3.58 1.15 -9.60
C ALA A 100 2.29 1.98 -9.67
N ASP A 101 2.38 3.27 -10.00
CA ASP A 101 1.22 4.13 -10.18
C ASP A 101 0.51 3.83 -11.51
N ARG A 102 1.26 3.50 -12.58
CA ARG A 102 0.67 3.02 -13.83
C ARG A 102 -0.09 1.71 -13.67
N SER A 103 0.39 0.78 -12.83
CA SER A 103 -0.34 -0.46 -12.51
C SER A 103 -1.57 -0.26 -11.63
N ALA A 104 -1.83 0.97 -11.14
CA ALA A 104 -3.00 1.30 -10.33
C ALA A 104 -4.20 1.78 -11.15
N ALA A 105 -3.95 2.22 -12.40
CA ALA A 105 -4.95 2.72 -13.36
C ALA A 105 -5.62 1.55 -14.10
#